data_AF-A0A0D0L316-F1
#
_entry.id   AF-A0A0D0L316-F1
#
_cell.length_a   1.000
_cell.length_b   1.000
_cell.length_c   1.000
_cell.angle_alpha   90.00
_cell.angle_beta   90.00
_cell.angle_gamma   90.00
#
_symmetry.space_group_name_H-M   'P 1'
#
loop_
_entity.id
_entity.type
_entity.pdbx_description
1 polymer ?
#
loop_
_entity_poly.entity_id
_entity_poly.type
_entity_poly.pdbx_seq_one_letter_code
_entity_poly.pdbx_strand_id
1 'polypeptide(L)' 'MVAPYVARTTPELLSIECWGGATYDVALRFLHEDPWERLAALREAVPNIALQMLLRGRNTVG' A
#
# COMPACT_ATOMS: atom_id res chain seq x y z
N MET A 1 -11.70 -8.70 0.29
CA MET A 1 -10.30 -8.24 0.29
C MET A 1 -9.44 -9.22 1.07
N VAL A 2 -8.22 -9.50 0.63
CA VAL A 2 -7.27 -10.44 1.29
C VAL A 2 -6.53 -9.81 2.48
N ALA A 3 -6.47 -8.47 2.55
CA ALA A 3 -5.68 -7.74 3.55
C ALA A 3 -5.97 -8.12 5.02
N PRO A 4 -7.24 -8.21 5.49
CA PRO A 4 -7.52 -8.63 6.86
C PRO A 4 -7.09 -10.07 7.17
N TYR A 5 -7.00 -10.94 6.16
CA TYR A 5 -6.52 -12.31 6.33
C TYR A 5 -5.02 -12.31 6.63
N VAL A 6 -4.23 -11.60 5.81
CA VAL A 6 -2.78 -11.42 6.02
C VAL A 6 -2.50 -10.84 7.40
N ALA A 7 -3.24 -9.79 7.80
CA ALA A 7 -3.14 -9.18 9.12
C ALA A 7 -3.25 -10.19 10.29
N ARG A 8 -4.12 -11.20 10.14
CA ARG A 8 -4.38 -12.21 11.18
C ARG A 8 -3.44 -13.41 11.11
N THR A 9 -3.08 -13.86 9.91
CA THR A 9 -2.34 -15.13 9.74
C THR A 9 -0.84 -14.97 9.72
N THR A 10 -0.34 -13.77 9.47
CA THR A 10 1.10 -13.48 9.42
C THR A 10 1.44 -12.21 10.21
N PRO A 11 1.14 -12.16 11.52
CA PRO A 11 1.42 -10.99 12.36
C PRO A 11 2.92 -10.68 12.54
N GLU A 12 3.80 -11.64 12.25
CA GLU A 12 5.26 -11.55 12.38
C GLU A 12 5.95 -10.82 11.22
N LEU A 13 5.19 -10.44 10.17
CA LEU A 13 5.75 -9.67 9.07
C LEU A 13 6.31 -8.33 9.56
N LEU A 14 7.53 -8.01 9.13
CA LEU A 14 8.13 -6.70 9.37
C LEU A 14 7.28 -5.58 8.75
N SER A 15 6.88 -5.77 7.49
CA SER A 15 6.09 -4.81 6.73
C SER A 15 5.38 -5.49 5.54
N ILE A 16 4.40 -4.77 4.98
CA ILE A 16 3.79 -5.08 3.68
C ILE A 16 4.17 -3.96 2.73
N GLU A 17 4.93 -4.26 1.68
CA GLU A 17 5.15 -3.30 0.58
C GLU A 17 3.90 -3.22 -0.28
N CYS A 18 3.19 -2.09 -0.22
CA CYS A 18 1.90 -1.94 -0.91
C CYS A 18 1.68 -0.55 -1.52
N TRP A 19 2.70 0.30 -1.57
CA TRP A 19 2.55 1.67 -2.04
C TRP A 19 3.84 2.23 -2.66
N GLY A 20 3.71 3.34 -3.40
CA GLY A 20 4.82 3.97 -4.11
C GLY A 20 5.23 3.25 -5.39
N GLY A 21 6.43 3.57 -5.90
CA GLY A 21 6.87 3.11 -7.22
C GLY A 21 5.83 3.41 -8.31
N ALA A 22 5.62 2.45 -9.22
CA ALA A 22 4.67 2.62 -10.33
C ALA A 22 3.19 2.55 -9.89
N THR A 23 2.90 2.06 -8.69
CA THR A 23 1.50 1.84 -8.26
C THR A 23 0.74 3.15 -8.08
N TYR A 24 1.43 4.23 -7.72
CA TYR A 24 0.85 5.56 -7.63
C TYR A 24 0.39 6.09 -9.00
N ASP A 25 1.28 6.01 -9.99
CA ASP A 25 0.99 6.49 -11.35
C ASP A 25 -0.07 5.63 -12.05
N VAL A 26 0.02 4.30 -11.90
CA VAL A 26 -0.91 3.35 -12.52
C VAL A 26 -2.33 3.50 -11.95
N ALA A 27 -2.46 3.70 -10.64
CA ALA A 27 -3.75 3.94 -9.99
C ALA A 27 -4.50 5.12 -10.64
N LEU A 28 -3.81 6.25 -10.79
CA LEU A 28 -4.39 7.46 -11.36
C LEU A 28 -4.60 7.36 -12.87
N ARG A 29 -3.59 6.91 -13.62
CA ARG A 29 -3.59 6.99 -15.09
C ARG A 29 -4.40 5.89 -15.77
N PHE A 30 -4.45 4.70 -15.18
CA PHE A 30 -5.02 3.52 -15.87
C PHE A 30 -6.14 2.84 -15.10
N LEU A 31 -6.18 2.97 -13.78
CA LEU A 31 -7.21 2.33 -12.95
C LEU A 31 -8.30 3.30 -12.48
N HIS A 32 -8.11 4.60 -12.72
CA HIS A 32 -9.05 5.67 -12.36
C HIS A 32 -9.47 5.62 -10.88
N GLU A 33 -8.51 5.29 -10.01
CA GLU A 33 -8.72 5.21 -8.57
C GLU A 33 -7.79 6.17 -7.83
N ASP A 34 -8.19 6.59 -6.64
CA ASP A 34 -7.34 7.38 -5.78
C ASP A 34 -6.35 6.45 -5.01
N PRO A 35 -5.03 6.56 -5.24
CA PRO A 35 -4.04 5.78 -4.51
C PRO A 35 -4.03 6.04 -3.00
N TRP A 36 -4.55 7.19 -2.55
CA TRP A 36 -4.68 7.53 -1.13
C TRP A 36 -5.87 6.81 -0.48
N GLU A 37 -7.00 6.72 -1.17
CA GLU A 37 -8.15 5.94 -0.69
C GLU A 37 -7.79 4.46 -0.56
N ARG A 38 -7.05 3.92 -1.53
CA ARG A 38 -6.49 2.56 -1.45
C ARG A 38 -5.61 2.38 -0.20
N LEU A 39 -4.72 3.33 0.07
CA LEU A 39 -3.83 3.28 1.23
C LEU A 39 -4.62 3.34 2.55
N ALA A 40 -5.64 4.19 2.64
CA ALA A 40 -6.50 4.30 3.81
C ALA A 40 -7.26 2.99 4.07
N ALA A 41 -7.88 2.41 3.04
CA ALA A 41 -8.60 1.13 3.16
C ALA A 41 -7.66 -0.02 3.60
N LEU A 42 -6.42 -0.05 3.10
CA LEU A 42 -5.41 -1.01 3.54
C LEU A 42 -4.99 -0.79 4.99
N ARG A 43 -4.82 0.46 5.42
CA ARG A 43 -4.45 0.81 6.80
C ARG A 43 -5.52 0.36 7.80
N GLU A 44 -6.80 0.54 7.46
CA GLU A 44 -7.93 0.06 8.26
C GLU A 44 -7.98 -1.47 8.33
N ALA A 45 -7.75 -2.14 7.18
CA ALA A 45 -7.80 -3.59 7.08
C ALA A 45 -6.63 -4.32 7.77
N VAL A 46 -5.46 -3.68 7.85
CA VAL A 46 -4.23 -4.25 8.41
C VAL A 46 -3.69 -3.30 9.47
N PRO A 47 -4.27 -3.20 10.68
CA PRO A 47 -3.85 -2.20 11.68
C PRO A 47 -2.56 -2.57 12.43
N ASN A 48 -2.12 -3.83 12.39
CA ASN A 48 -1.05 -4.38 13.21
C ASN A 48 0.30 -4.56 12.50
N ILE A 49 0.38 -4.34 11.19
CA ILE A 49 1.61 -4.51 10.39
C ILE A 49 1.98 -3.15 9.76
N ALA A 50 3.28 -2.86 9.63
CA ALA A 50 3.74 -1.65 8.97
C ALA A 50 3.45 -1.69 7.47
N LEU A 51 2.92 -0.59 6.91
CA LEU A 51 2.77 -0.43 5.46
C LEU A 51 4.02 0.26 4.92
N GLN A 52 4.70 -0.39 3.98
CA GLN A 52 5.94 0.09 3.39
C GLN A 52 5.69 0.63 1.98
N MET A 53 6.43 1.68 1.64
CA MET A 53 6.43 2.26 0.30
C MET A 53 7.81 2.26 -0.34
N LEU A 54 7.85 2.11 -1.67
CA LEU A 54 9.04 2.41 -2.46
C LEU A 54 9.03 3.87 -2.89
N LEU A 55 9.96 4.66 -2.33
CA LEU A 55 10.15 6.08 -2.66
C LEU A 55 11.43 6.27 -3.47
N ARG A 56 11.33 6.88 -4.66
CA ARG A 56 12.49 7.26 -5.48
C ARG A 56 13.06 8.59 -4.99
N GLY A 57 13.82 8.59 -3.90
CA GLY A 57 14.62 9.73 -3.42
C GLY A 57 14.13 11.12 -3.85
N ARG A 58 14.77 11.69 -4.88
CA ARG A 58 14.50 13.05 -5.39
C ARG A 58 13.19 13.22 -6.17
N ASN A 59 12.63 12.14 -6.70
CA ASN A 59 11.47 12.14 -7.61
C ASN A 59 10.21 11.58 -6.94
N THR A 60 10.32 11.06 -5.72
CA THR A 60 9.23 10.45 -4.96
C THR A 60 8.55 9.29 -5.71
N VAL A 61 7.41 9.52 -6.34
CA VAL A 61 6.63 8.55 -7.13
C VAL A 61 6.54 8.93 -8.61
N GLY A 62 7.33 9.91 -9.06
CA GLY A 62 7.49 10.32 -10.46
C GLY A 62 8.50 9.52 -11.27
#